data_AF-A0A3D3BQL6-F1
#
_entry.id   AF-A0A3D3BQL6-F1
#
_cell.length_a   1.000
_cell.length_b   1.000
_cell.length_c   1.000
_cell.angle_alpha   90.00
_cell.angle_beta   90.00
_cell.angle_gamma   90.00
#
_symmetry.space_group_name_H-M   'P 1'
#
loop_
_entity.id
_entity.type
_entity.pdbx_description
1 polymer ?
#
loop_
_entity_poly.entity_id
_entity_poly.type
_entity_poly.pdbx_seq_one_letter_code
_entity_poly.pdbx_strand_id
1 'polypeptide(L)'
;DLGARAAERLGVEQVVVDVRTRQDADNADYVEAITGAGLIYLSGGNPKHLARTLIDTPVWNAIHRAWRQGASLAGCSAGAMALSGYVPDIRHPRSGGQDGLGLVPELRVLPHFDVYGKWIPDIVMRPLLTESTTVIGIDEQTAFRAEPPEDLEQPWSFRGVGRGSCWRIESDRKYRVNSPMELSVV
;
A
#
# COMPACT_ATOMS: atom_id res chain seq x y z
N ASP A 1 -2.24 4.26 -20.76
CA ASP A 1 -1.54 5.50 -21.17
C ASP A 1 -0.73 6.12 -20.02
N LEU A 2 -1.32 6.44 -18.86
CA LEU A 2 -0.60 7.11 -17.75
C LEU A 2 0.71 6.43 -17.30
N GLY A 3 0.72 5.09 -17.18
CA GLY A 3 1.92 4.32 -16.82
C GLY A 3 3.04 4.43 -17.87
N ALA A 4 2.71 4.29 -19.15
CA ALA A 4 3.66 4.42 -20.25
C ALA A 4 4.32 5.80 -20.27
N ARG A 5 3.51 6.87 -20.15
CA ARG A 5 4.03 8.24 -20.08
C ARG A 5 4.91 8.47 -18.85
N ALA A 6 4.62 7.82 -17.73
CA ALA A 6 5.45 7.92 -16.53
C ALA A 6 6.81 7.24 -16.72
N ALA A 7 6.83 6.05 -17.31
CA ALA A 7 8.05 5.33 -17.65
C ALA A 7 8.91 6.12 -18.65
N GLU A 8 8.30 6.68 -19.69
CA GLU A 8 8.97 7.54 -20.67
C GLU A 8 9.65 8.75 -20.03
N ARG A 9 8.95 9.47 -19.13
CA ARG A 9 9.55 10.61 -18.40
C ARG A 9 10.72 10.24 -17.50
N LEU A 10 10.74 8.99 -17.02
CA LEU A 10 11.82 8.47 -16.19
C LEU A 10 12.95 7.84 -17.02
N GLY A 11 12.77 7.70 -18.34
CA GLY A 11 13.75 7.04 -19.22
C GLY A 11 13.87 5.54 -18.96
N VAL A 12 12.80 4.89 -18.52
CA VAL A 12 12.78 3.46 -18.18
C VAL A 12 11.77 2.70 -19.05
N GLU A 13 11.99 1.39 -19.20
CA GLU A 13 11.03 0.50 -19.86
C GLU A 13 9.81 0.25 -18.99
N GLN A 14 8.62 0.23 -19.61
CA GLN A 14 7.41 -0.24 -18.95
C GLN A 14 7.16 -1.71 -19.31
N VAL A 15 7.06 -2.56 -18.29
CA VAL A 15 6.53 -3.93 -18.41
C VAL A 15 5.16 -3.99 -17.76
N VAL A 16 4.16 -4.52 -18.47
CA VAL A 16 2.79 -4.67 -17.96
C VAL A 16 2.56 -6.12 -17.55
N VAL A 17 2.30 -6.32 -16.26
CA VAL A 17 1.90 -7.60 -15.67
C VAL A 17 0.39 -7.56 -15.41
N ASP A 18 -0.39 -8.14 -16.32
CA ASP A 18 -1.85 -7.98 -16.37
C ASP A 18 -2.59 -9.10 -15.62
N VAL A 19 -2.35 -9.19 -14.31
CA VAL A 19 -3.03 -10.16 -13.43
C VAL A 19 -4.43 -9.64 -13.08
N ARG A 20 -5.47 -10.25 -13.66
CA ARG A 20 -6.87 -9.81 -13.50
C ARG A 20 -7.66 -10.71 -12.55
N THR A 21 -7.32 -11.99 -12.55
CA THR A 21 -7.93 -13.05 -11.75
C THR A 21 -6.87 -13.76 -10.92
N ARG A 22 -7.31 -14.50 -9.89
CA ARG A 22 -6.39 -15.29 -9.07
C ARG A 22 -5.62 -16.33 -9.89
N GLN A 23 -6.26 -16.90 -10.92
CA GLN A 23 -5.60 -17.88 -11.81
C GLN A 23 -4.47 -17.24 -12.63
N ASP A 24 -4.62 -15.97 -13.04
CA ASP A 24 -3.55 -15.25 -13.74
C ASP A 24 -2.31 -15.08 -12.87
N ALA A 25 -2.47 -15.08 -11.54
CA ALA A 25 -1.38 -14.93 -10.59
C ALA A 25 -0.46 -16.18 -10.49
N ASP A 26 -0.86 -17.29 -11.13
CA ASP A 26 -0.06 -18.51 -11.30
C ASP A 26 0.72 -18.52 -12.64
N ASN A 27 0.55 -17.51 -13.50
CA ASN A 27 1.22 -17.45 -14.80
C ASN A 27 2.75 -17.26 -14.64
N ALA A 28 3.51 -18.23 -15.14
CA ALA A 28 4.97 -18.22 -15.09
C ALA A 28 5.59 -17.03 -15.86
N ASP A 29 4.98 -16.59 -16.97
CA ASP A 29 5.47 -15.46 -17.76
C ASP A 29 5.40 -14.16 -16.95
N TYR A 30 4.37 -14.01 -16.12
CA TYR A 30 4.25 -12.86 -15.22
C TYR A 30 5.28 -12.91 -14.08
N VAL A 31 5.52 -14.10 -13.52
CA VAL A 31 6.58 -14.31 -12.53
C VAL A 31 7.96 -13.97 -13.09
N GLU A 32 8.23 -14.38 -14.34
CA GLU A 32 9.48 -14.07 -15.03
C GLU A 32 9.61 -12.56 -15.32
N ALA A 33 8.55 -11.92 -15.81
CA ALA A 33 8.53 -10.48 -16.11
C ALA A 33 8.77 -9.58 -14.88
N ILE A 34 8.48 -10.07 -13.66
CA ILE A 34 8.77 -9.37 -12.41
C ILE A 34 10.24 -9.48 -12.01
N THR A 35 10.93 -10.53 -12.46
CA THR A 35 12.32 -10.78 -12.11
C THR A 35 13.22 -9.71 -12.71
N GLY A 36 14.01 -9.02 -11.87
CA GLY A 36 14.90 -7.95 -12.30
C GLY A 36 14.23 -6.57 -12.43
N ALA A 37 12.96 -6.42 -12.05
CA ALA A 37 12.31 -5.11 -11.98
C ALA A 37 13.05 -4.16 -11.02
N GLY A 38 13.27 -2.91 -11.44
CA GLY A 38 13.78 -1.86 -10.54
C GLY A 38 12.68 -1.19 -9.70
N LEU A 39 11.45 -1.16 -10.21
CA LEU A 39 10.25 -0.63 -9.55
C LEU A 39 9.04 -1.48 -9.90
N ILE A 40 8.31 -1.91 -8.87
CA ILE A 40 7.02 -2.58 -8.98
C ILE A 40 5.95 -1.62 -8.46
N TYR A 41 4.91 -1.37 -9.27
CA TYR A 41 3.88 -0.40 -8.96
C TYR A 41 2.48 -1.00 -9.02
N LEU A 42 1.82 -1.09 -7.86
CA LEU A 42 0.44 -1.54 -7.74
C LEU A 42 -0.51 -0.35 -7.93
N SER A 43 -1.23 -0.34 -9.05
CA SER A 43 -2.13 0.75 -9.41
C SER A 43 -3.41 0.81 -8.54
N GLY A 44 -4.22 1.85 -8.75
CA GLY A 44 -5.52 2.01 -8.09
C GLY A 44 -6.59 1.04 -8.61
N GLY A 45 -7.77 1.05 -8.00
CA GLY A 45 -8.88 0.14 -8.34
C GLY A 45 -9.63 -0.35 -7.12
N ASN A 46 -9.82 -1.68 -7.02
CA ASN A 46 -10.46 -2.30 -5.87
C ASN A 46 -9.41 -2.98 -4.97
N PRO A 47 -9.14 -2.47 -3.76
CA PRO A 47 -8.08 -3.00 -2.89
C PRO A 47 -8.36 -4.42 -2.41
N LYS A 48 -9.65 -4.74 -2.18
CA LYS A 48 -10.09 -6.07 -1.74
C LYS A 48 -9.87 -7.11 -2.82
N HIS A 49 -10.15 -6.75 -4.08
CA HIS A 49 -9.88 -7.59 -5.25
C HIS A 49 -8.37 -7.81 -5.43
N LEU A 50 -7.58 -6.73 -5.37
CA LEU A 50 -6.13 -6.78 -5.54
C LEU A 50 -5.48 -7.70 -4.49
N ALA A 51 -5.80 -7.51 -3.21
CA ALA A 51 -5.27 -8.35 -2.14
C ALA A 51 -5.67 -9.83 -2.32
N ARG A 52 -6.96 -10.14 -2.55
CA ARG A 52 -7.43 -11.52 -2.75
C ARG A 52 -6.83 -12.21 -3.99
N THR A 53 -6.55 -11.43 -5.02
CA THR A 53 -5.99 -11.93 -6.27
C THR A 53 -4.53 -12.31 -6.11
N LEU A 54 -3.77 -11.54 -5.33
CA LEU A 54 -2.32 -11.70 -5.22
C LEU A 54 -1.87 -12.48 -3.99
N ILE A 55 -2.57 -12.41 -2.86
CA ILE A 55 -2.11 -13.04 -1.60
C ILE A 55 -1.86 -14.54 -1.80
N ASP A 56 -0.70 -15.00 -1.30
CA ASP A 56 -0.26 -16.39 -1.40
C ASP A 56 -0.24 -16.95 -2.83
N THR A 57 0.23 -16.16 -3.80
CA THR A 57 0.38 -16.57 -5.20
C THR A 57 1.83 -16.48 -5.68
N PRO A 58 2.20 -17.23 -6.74
CA PRO A 58 3.53 -17.12 -7.36
C PRO A 58 3.90 -15.68 -7.77
N VAL A 59 2.96 -14.92 -8.34
CA VAL A 59 3.19 -13.51 -8.68
C VAL A 59 3.51 -12.67 -7.45
N TRP A 60 2.75 -12.80 -6.35
CA TRP A 60 3.07 -12.05 -5.13
C TRP A 60 4.43 -12.43 -4.55
N ASN A 61 4.75 -13.73 -4.52
CA ASN A 61 6.06 -14.20 -4.07
C ASN A 61 7.19 -13.62 -4.93
N ALA A 62 6.98 -13.49 -6.25
CA ALA A 62 7.94 -12.86 -7.15
C ALA A 62 8.12 -11.36 -6.83
N ILE A 63 7.01 -10.63 -6.60
CA ILE A 63 7.03 -9.22 -6.21
C ILE A 63 7.78 -9.01 -4.90
N HIS A 64 7.42 -9.78 -3.87
CA HIS A 64 8.05 -9.70 -2.54
C HIS A 64 9.54 -10.01 -2.62
N ARG A 65 9.91 -11.08 -3.34
CA ARG A 65 11.32 -11.44 -3.57
C ARG A 65 12.09 -10.34 -4.29
N ALA A 66 11.55 -9.78 -5.38
CA ALA A 66 12.21 -8.71 -6.12
C ALA A 66 12.42 -7.47 -5.24
N TRP A 67 11.42 -7.09 -4.44
CA TRP A 67 11.53 -6.00 -3.47
C TRP A 67 12.60 -6.27 -2.42
N ARG A 68 12.62 -7.48 -1.82
CA ARG A 68 13.66 -7.90 -0.87
C ARG A 68 15.07 -7.94 -1.48
N GLN A 69 15.17 -8.05 -2.81
CA GLN A 69 16.42 -8.02 -3.57
C GLN A 69 16.83 -6.61 -4.03
N GLY A 70 16.09 -5.57 -3.62
CA GLY A 70 16.46 -4.17 -3.87
C GLY A 70 15.56 -3.43 -4.85
N ALA A 71 14.54 -4.08 -5.43
CA ALA A 71 13.54 -3.36 -6.21
C ALA A 71 12.73 -2.42 -5.29
N SER A 72 12.28 -1.28 -5.81
CA SER A 72 11.28 -0.47 -5.12
C SER A 72 9.89 -1.08 -5.28
N LEU A 73 9.06 -1.02 -4.23
CA LEU A 73 7.66 -1.44 -4.27
C LEU A 73 6.77 -0.28 -3.83
N ALA A 74 5.80 0.07 -4.67
CA ALA A 74 4.88 1.16 -4.42
C ALA A 74 3.43 0.75 -4.73
N GLY A 75 2.49 1.37 -4.03
CA GLY A 75 1.07 1.22 -4.27
C GLY A 75 0.36 2.56 -4.28
N CYS A 76 -0.59 2.76 -5.19
CA CYS A 76 -1.42 3.96 -5.24
C CYS A 76 -2.87 3.61 -4.88
N SER A 77 -3.48 4.40 -3.99
CA SER A 77 -4.87 4.24 -3.59
C SER A 77 -5.15 2.81 -3.15
N ALA A 78 -5.88 2.02 -3.96
CA ALA A 78 -6.12 0.61 -3.72
C ALA A 78 -4.84 -0.22 -3.50
N GLY A 79 -3.78 0.04 -4.27
CA GLY A 79 -2.49 -0.63 -4.09
C GLY A 79 -1.85 -0.32 -2.74
N ALA A 80 -1.96 0.92 -2.25
CA ALA A 80 -1.43 1.30 -0.93
C ALA A 80 -2.17 0.58 0.20
N MET A 81 -3.50 0.48 0.10
CA MET A 81 -4.31 -0.28 1.05
C MET A 81 -3.96 -1.77 1.03
N ALA A 82 -3.82 -2.34 -0.16
CA ALA A 82 -3.52 -3.76 -0.33
C ALA A 82 -2.14 -4.13 0.18
N LEU A 83 -1.12 -3.26 0.12
CA LEU A 83 0.20 -3.54 0.71
C LEU A 83 0.19 -3.57 2.24
N SER A 84 -0.79 -2.92 2.87
CA SER A 84 -0.91 -2.86 4.33
C SER A 84 -1.40 -4.18 4.92
N GLY A 85 -1.43 -4.31 6.24
CA GLY A 85 -1.91 -5.53 6.91
C GLY A 85 -3.40 -5.79 6.72
N TYR A 86 -4.20 -4.75 6.47
CA TYR A 86 -5.65 -4.89 6.42
C TYR A 86 -6.32 -3.91 5.46
N VAL A 87 -7.23 -4.44 4.65
CA VAL A 87 -8.05 -3.69 3.70
C VAL A 87 -9.46 -3.50 4.26
N PRO A 88 -9.80 -2.29 4.74
CA PRO A 88 -11.13 -2.02 5.26
C PRO A 88 -12.20 -1.92 4.16
N ASP A 89 -13.43 -2.31 4.47
CA ASP A 89 -14.58 -1.94 3.65
C ASP A 89 -15.02 -0.50 3.95
N ILE A 90 -14.50 0.45 3.15
CA ILE A 90 -14.82 1.87 3.31
C ILE A 90 -16.31 2.16 3.09
N ARG A 91 -17.02 1.36 2.27
CA ARG A 91 -18.46 1.56 2.00
C ARG A 91 -19.32 1.05 3.15
N HIS A 92 -18.87 -0.02 3.81
CA HIS A 92 -19.56 -0.61 4.95
C HIS A 92 -18.59 -0.88 6.12
N PRO A 93 -18.09 0.15 6.83
CA PRO A 93 -17.03 -0.02 7.84
C PRO A 93 -17.37 -0.97 8.99
N ARG A 94 -18.67 -1.11 9.30
CA ARG A 94 -19.17 -2.06 10.31
C ARG A 94 -19.08 -3.53 9.87
N SER A 95 -18.94 -3.80 8.58
CA SER A 95 -18.78 -5.15 8.03
C SER A 95 -17.33 -5.64 8.14
N GLY A 96 -16.42 -4.82 8.68
CA GLY A 96 -15.01 -5.12 8.75
C GLY A 96 -14.32 -4.98 7.38
N GLY A 97 -13.60 -6.00 6.98
CA GLY A 97 -12.58 -5.94 5.94
C GLY A 97 -11.89 -7.29 5.82
N GLN A 98 -10.76 -7.31 5.14
CA GLN A 98 -9.98 -8.53 4.89
C GLN A 98 -8.49 -8.24 5.05
N ASP A 99 -7.69 -9.29 5.14
CA ASP A 99 -6.24 -9.16 5.13
C ASP A 99 -5.77 -8.53 3.82
N GLY A 100 -4.75 -7.67 3.96
CA GLY A 100 -3.97 -7.21 2.82
C GLY A 100 -2.87 -8.21 2.49
N LEU A 101 -1.91 -7.77 1.67
CA LEU A 101 -0.71 -8.51 1.32
C LEU A 101 0.31 -8.55 2.47
N GLY A 102 0.08 -7.75 3.51
CA GLY A 102 0.77 -7.92 4.79
C GLY A 102 2.19 -7.38 4.84
N LEU A 103 2.63 -6.58 3.86
CA LEU A 103 3.99 -6.01 3.83
C LEU A 103 4.29 -5.19 5.11
N VAL A 104 3.29 -4.46 5.60
CA VAL A 104 3.35 -3.71 6.86
C VAL A 104 2.15 -4.14 7.72
N PRO A 105 2.29 -5.22 8.53
CA PRO A 105 1.16 -5.90 9.18
C PRO A 105 0.33 -5.01 10.10
N GLU A 106 0.98 -4.08 10.80
CA GLU A 106 0.34 -3.19 11.77
C GLU A 106 -0.22 -1.91 11.13
N LEU A 107 -0.08 -1.76 9.81
CA LEU A 107 -0.54 -0.57 9.10
C LEU A 107 -1.92 -0.79 8.48
N ARG A 108 -2.75 0.24 8.57
CA ARG A 108 -3.99 0.41 7.80
C ARG A 108 -3.94 1.73 7.07
N VAL A 109 -4.20 1.74 5.76
CA VAL A 109 -4.11 2.95 4.93
C VAL A 109 -5.49 3.43 4.51
N LEU A 110 -5.72 4.74 4.61
CA LEU A 110 -6.89 5.44 4.08
C LEU A 110 -6.43 6.47 3.02
N PRO A 111 -6.49 6.14 1.71
CA PRO A 111 -6.05 7.06 0.66
C PRO A 111 -7.08 8.17 0.39
N HIS A 112 -6.66 9.22 -0.33
CA HIS A 112 -7.49 10.39 -0.69
C HIS A 112 -8.12 11.05 0.56
N PHE A 113 -7.34 11.15 1.64
CA PHE A 113 -7.86 11.51 2.96
C PHE A 113 -8.34 12.97 3.05
N ASP A 114 -7.78 13.87 2.26
CA ASP A 114 -8.23 15.26 2.11
C ASP A 114 -9.58 15.39 1.41
N VAL A 115 -9.93 14.41 0.57
CA VAL A 115 -11.24 14.28 -0.06
C VAL A 115 -12.21 13.61 0.91
N TYR A 116 -11.91 12.39 1.38
CA TYR A 116 -12.84 11.61 2.20
C TYR A 116 -12.94 12.07 3.66
N GLY A 117 -11.83 12.49 4.26
CA GLY A 117 -11.76 12.88 5.66
C GLY A 117 -12.53 14.17 6.02
N LYS A 118 -13.01 14.91 5.01
CA LYS A 118 -13.97 16.01 5.17
C LYS A 118 -15.42 15.53 5.35
N TRP A 119 -15.74 14.35 4.85
CA TRP A 119 -17.12 13.82 4.79
C TRP A 119 -17.33 12.61 5.70
N ILE A 120 -16.28 11.90 6.10
CA ILE A 120 -16.37 10.74 6.98
C ILE A 120 -16.25 11.22 8.44
N PRO A 121 -17.31 11.14 9.25
CA PRO A 121 -17.23 11.45 10.67
C PRO A 121 -16.30 10.46 11.37
N ASP A 122 -15.51 10.93 12.35
CA ASP A 122 -14.49 10.11 13.02
C ASP A 122 -15.05 8.81 13.65
N ILE A 123 -16.33 8.81 14.08
CA ILE A 123 -17.03 7.62 14.60
C ILE A 123 -17.10 6.47 13.59
N VAL A 124 -17.08 6.77 12.29
CA VAL A 124 -17.12 5.79 11.19
C VAL A 124 -15.74 5.14 11.00
N MET A 125 -14.66 5.80 11.42
CA MET A 125 -13.30 5.26 11.35
C MET A 125 -12.94 4.41 12.57
N ARG A 126 -13.68 4.51 13.69
CA ARG A 126 -13.44 3.72 14.92
C ARG A 126 -13.32 2.21 14.72
N PRO A 127 -14.14 1.54 13.88
CA PRO A 127 -13.96 0.10 13.63
C PRO A 127 -12.61 -0.26 13.00
N LEU A 128 -11.92 0.72 12.41
CA LEU A 128 -10.60 0.55 11.82
C LEU A 128 -9.45 0.70 12.82
N LEU A 129 -9.75 1.06 14.06
CA LEU A 129 -8.76 1.21 15.12
C LEU A 129 -8.80 -0.04 16.00
N THR A 130 -7.66 -0.70 16.15
CA THR A 130 -7.44 -1.67 17.23
C THR A 130 -6.18 -1.26 17.98
N GLU A 131 -5.99 -1.74 19.22
CA GLU A 131 -4.87 -1.33 20.07
C GLU A 131 -3.49 -1.56 19.42
N SER A 132 -3.38 -2.56 18.54
CA SER A 132 -2.14 -2.92 17.84
C SER A 132 -2.03 -2.40 16.41
N THR A 133 -2.91 -1.49 15.97
CA THR A 133 -2.87 -0.98 14.58
C THR A 133 -2.64 0.51 14.48
N THR A 134 -1.73 0.87 13.59
CA THR A 134 -1.50 2.23 13.13
C THR A 134 -2.38 2.50 11.91
N VAL A 135 -3.29 3.46 12.01
CA VAL A 135 -4.13 3.90 10.88
C VAL A 135 -3.60 5.22 10.33
N ILE A 136 -3.25 5.22 9.04
CA ILE A 136 -2.70 6.38 8.33
C ILE A 136 -3.63 6.82 7.21
N GLY A 137 -4.08 8.07 7.29
CA GLY A 137 -4.71 8.80 6.20
C GLY A 137 -3.66 9.45 5.31
N ILE A 138 -3.76 9.29 4.00
CA ILE A 138 -2.82 9.87 3.03
C ILE A 138 -3.62 10.76 2.07
N ASP A 139 -3.30 12.05 2.05
CA ASP A 139 -3.91 13.03 1.14
C ASP A 139 -3.52 12.75 -0.32
N GLU A 140 -4.27 13.30 -1.28
CA GLU A 140 -3.89 13.24 -2.69
C GLU A 140 -2.49 13.84 -2.95
N GLN A 141 -1.81 13.37 -4.00
CA GLN A 141 -0.45 13.80 -4.37
C GLN A 141 0.58 13.70 -3.22
N THR A 142 0.38 12.72 -2.33
CA THR A 142 1.20 12.46 -1.15
C THR A 142 1.48 10.96 -1.05
N ALA A 143 2.66 10.59 -0.56
CA ALA A 143 3.04 9.21 -0.28
C ALA A 143 3.53 9.09 1.17
N PHE A 144 3.33 7.92 1.76
CA PHE A 144 3.93 7.54 3.03
C PHE A 144 5.08 6.58 2.73
N ARG A 145 6.29 7.13 2.67
CA ARG A 145 7.48 6.44 2.17
C ARG A 145 8.26 5.83 3.33
N ALA A 146 8.61 4.55 3.21
CA ALA A 146 9.49 3.85 4.13
C ALA A 146 10.96 3.99 3.72
N GLU A 147 11.86 4.16 4.69
CA GLU A 147 13.31 4.03 4.52
C GLU A 147 13.78 2.84 5.38
N PRO A 148 14.55 1.89 4.81
CA PRO A 148 15.03 0.75 5.57
C PRO A 148 16.07 1.17 6.61
N PRO A 149 16.10 0.50 7.77
CA PRO A 149 17.21 0.60 8.72
C PRO A 149 18.47 -0.08 8.17
N GLU A 150 19.62 0.16 8.80
CA GLU A 150 20.85 -0.60 8.51
C GLU A 150 20.69 -2.09 8.83
N ASP A 151 20.02 -2.39 9.95
CA ASP A 151 19.66 -3.73 10.39
C ASP A 151 18.20 -4.00 10.07
N LEU A 152 17.94 -4.87 9.07
CA LEU A 152 16.60 -5.15 8.55
C LEU A 152 15.67 -5.88 9.54
N GLU A 153 16.16 -6.29 10.71
CA GLU A 153 15.32 -6.77 11.81
C GLU A 153 14.66 -5.62 12.60
N GLN A 154 15.15 -4.38 12.44
CA GLN A 154 14.60 -3.20 13.09
C GLN A 154 13.41 -2.62 12.30
N PRO A 155 12.55 -1.84 12.97
CA PRO A 155 11.50 -1.09 12.29
C PRO A 155 12.05 -0.17 11.20
N TRP A 156 11.25 0.02 10.16
CA TRP A 156 11.53 0.96 9.08
C TRP A 156 10.96 2.33 9.42
N SER A 157 11.64 3.37 8.95
CA SER A 157 11.26 4.76 9.22
C SER A 157 10.35 5.28 8.12
N PHE A 158 9.10 5.55 8.45
CA PHE A 158 8.09 6.05 7.51
C PHE A 158 7.89 7.56 7.63
N ARG A 159 7.83 8.25 6.48
CA ARG A 159 7.61 9.71 6.40
C ARG A 159 6.60 10.07 5.31
N GLY A 160 5.78 11.09 5.59
CA GLY A 160 4.95 11.71 4.56
C GLY A 160 5.79 12.55 3.60
N VAL A 161 5.64 12.33 2.29
CA VAL A 161 6.32 13.07 1.23
C VAL A 161 5.32 13.48 0.14
N GLY A 162 5.43 14.68 -0.40
CA GLY A 162 4.53 15.17 -1.46
C GLY A 162 3.89 16.51 -1.12
N ARG A 163 2.76 16.81 -1.77
CA ARG A 163 2.09 18.12 -1.68
C ARG A 163 1.12 18.25 -0.51
N GLY A 164 0.48 17.15 -0.13
CA GLY A 164 -0.44 17.08 1.00
C GLY A 164 0.23 16.56 2.26
N SER A 165 -0.54 15.90 3.11
CA SER A 165 -0.11 15.39 4.40
C SER A 165 -0.44 13.92 4.60
N CYS A 166 0.32 13.28 5.50
CA CYS A 166 -0.09 12.03 6.13
C CYS A 166 -0.66 12.34 7.52
N TRP A 167 -1.67 11.58 7.93
CA TRP A 167 -2.44 11.80 9.15
C TRP A 167 -2.49 10.50 9.94
N ARG A 168 -2.16 10.55 11.22
CA ARG A 168 -2.43 9.45 12.14
C ARG A 168 -3.84 9.62 12.69
N ILE A 169 -4.61 8.55 12.63
CA ILE A 169 -5.98 8.49 13.15
C ILE A 169 -5.98 7.68 14.44
N GLU A 170 -6.55 8.25 15.49
CA GLU A 170 -6.79 7.63 16.80
C GLU A 170 -8.29 7.74 17.14
N SER A 171 -8.70 7.13 18.26
CA SER A 171 -10.13 6.93 18.58
C SER A 171 -10.93 8.22 18.87
N ASP A 172 -10.20 9.27 19.22
CA ASP A 172 -10.67 10.56 19.72
C ASP A 172 -10.12 11.75 18.92
N ARG A 173 -9.12 11.53 18.05
CA ARG A 173 -8.46 12.60 17.29
C ARG A 173 -7.77 12.09 16.03
N LYS A 174 -7.45 13.02 15.15
CA LYS A 174 -6.50 12.83 14.04
C LYS A 174 -5.47 13.95 14.05
N TYR A 175 -4.23 13.63 13.74
CA TYR A 175 -3.15 14.62 13.69
C TYR A 175 -2.17 14.34 12.57
N ARG A 176 -1.56 15.42 12.07
CA ARG A 176 -0.58 15.35 11.00
C ARG A 176 0.68 14.60 11.48
N VAL A 177 1.18 13.70 10.64
CA VAL A 177 2.46 13.03 10.84
C VAL A 177 3.58 14.00 10.43
N ASN A 178 4.16 14.68 11.42
CA ASN A 178 5.26 15.66 11.23
C ASN A 178 6.64 15.07 11.52
N SER A 179 6.68 13.93 12.21
CA SER A 179 7.90 13.20 12.55
C SER A 179 7.82 11.79 11.97
N PRO A 180 8.96 11.10 11.79
CA PRO A 180 8.97 9.72 11.34
C PRO A 180 8.18 8.81 12.25
N MET A 181 7.67 7.74 11.64
CA MET A 181 7.02 6.67 12.36
C MET A 181 7.78 5.38 12.10
N GLU A 182 8.15 4.70 13.17
CA GLU A 182 8.84 3.43 13.10
C GLU A 182 7.82 2.30 13.05
N LEU A 183 7.82 1.51 11.97
CA LEU A 183 6.88 0.40 11.75
C LEU A 183 7.61 -0.84 11.25
N SER A 184 7.20 -2.01 11.71
CA SER A 184 7.74 -3.28 11.23
C SER A 184 7.27 -3.61 9.82
N VAL A 185 8.20 -4.11 9.00
CA VAL A 185 7.97 -4.52 7.60
C VAL A 185 8.48 -5.96 7.44
N VAL A 186 7.75 -6.79 6.70
CA VAL A 186 8.04 -8.22 6.50
C VAL A 186 8.42 -8.56 5.06
#